data_AF-A0A6A3JWK4-F1
#
_entry.id   AF-A0A6A3JWK4-F1
#
_cell.length_a   1.000
_cell.length_b   1.000
_cell.length_c   1.000
_cell.angle_alpha   90.00
_cell.angle_beta   90.00
_cell.angle_gamma   90.00
#
_symmetry.space_group_name_H-M   'P 1'
#
loop_
_entity.id
_entity.type
_entity.pdbx_description
1 polymer ?
#
loop_
_entity_poly.entity_id
_entity_poly.type
_entity_poly.pdbx_seq_one_letter_code
_entity_poly.pdbx_strand_id
1 'polypeptide(L)'
;MAESSRYALFKPDVLETVGYAYGRATSTERQGVYDVERLASGRWVDLGAFATQRGAAEVERRGVTEEEALSGIGTYVGSALCVARVPPGKPKVWDYGVVAGYTWCDRTITGTLQITFIEGTSNVAFVKEELQDLVIATYALRPCQMRGTADIMPAEMRSLHAAAHGHFNGVGEPARRSSTTVLKKLTMNLIDESQAVPVYNLDKTRIEFLKIEHILNYVFYQEGRRRAPQGMDVAASLFAPDAKPGRADDHGPHGHNSTDAERMHQHYDSDDDLAPAEPSRGDRPSERAKRGRDELPVEAASNQGDSRLTALRRRLEDDPEMQWERLVTGEHSDDGA
;
A
#
# COMPACT_ATOMS: atom_id res chain seq x y z
N MET A 1 7.58 -31.04 34.24
CA MET A 1 6.45 -30.14 33.97
C MET A 1 6.96 -29.13 32.96
N ALA A 2 6.41 -29.09 31.75
CA ALA A 2 6.82 -28.08 30.78
C ALA A 2 6.41 -26.71 31.36
N GLU A 3 7.37 -25.82 31.58
CA GLU A 3 7.06 -24.45 31.97
C GLU A 3 6.21 -23.83 30.86
N SER A 4 4.96 -23.48 31.17
CA SER A 4 4.09 -22.79 30.22
C SER A 4 4.72 -21.43 29.97
N SER A 5 5.35 -21.26 28.80
CA SER A 5 5.85 -19.97 28.36
C SER A 5 4.71 -18.95 28.36
N ARG A 6 4.94 -17.78 28.96
CA ARG A 6 3.96 -16.69 28.96
C ARG A 6 4.26 -15.76 27.79
N TYR A 7 3.21 -15.37 27.09
CA TYR A 7 3.30 -14.44 25.96
C TYR A 7 2.52 -13.18 26.28
N ALA A 8 3.04 -12.02 25.85
CA ALA A 8 2.37 -10.74 26.05
C ALA A 8 2.60 -9.80 24.85
N LEU A 9 1.60 -9.00 24.50
CA LEU A 9 1.74 -7.94 23.49
C LEU A 9 2.16 -6.65 24.17
N PHE A 10 3.33 -6.08 23.89
CA PHE A 10 3.83 -4.84 24.49
C PHE A 10 3.55 -3.60 23.64
N LYS A 11 3.50 -2.44 24.31
CA LYS A 11 3.38 -1.12 23.67
C LYS A 11 4.64 -0.78 22.84
N PRO A 12 4.55 0.21 21.94
CA PRO A 12 5.72 0.77 21.26
C PRO A 12 6.85 1.12 22.23
N ASP A 13 8.09 1.05 21.74
CA ASP A 13 9.37 1.32 22.41
C ASP A 13 9.75 0.37 23.55
N VAL A 14 8.80 -0.38 24.13
CA VAL A 14 9.05 -1.29 25.25
C VAL A 14 10.03 -2.41 24.88
N LEU A 15 9.90 -2.92 23.65
CA LEU A 15 10.77 -3.97 23.11
C LEU A 15 11.62 -3.45 21.94
N GLU A 16 12.03 -2.18 21.97
CA GLU A 16 12.84 -1.55 20.91
C GLU A 16 12.20 -1.66 19.52
N THR A 17 10.87 -1.44 19.46
CA THR A 17 10.09 -1.44 18.23
C THR A 17 9.24 -0.18 18.15
N VAL A 18 9.17 0.42 16.96
CA VAL A 18 8.34 1.62 16.71
C VAL A 18 6.84 1.35 16.81
N GLY A 19 6.41 0.09 16.91
CA GLY A 19 5.03 -0.31 17.08
C GLY A 19 4.88 -1.39 18.16
N TYR A 20 3.69 -1.94 18.28
CA TYR A 20 3.41 -3.04 19.21
C TYR A 20 4.22 -4.29 18.84
N ALA A 21 4.71 -5.02 19.84
CA ALA A 21 5.51 -6.23 19.63
C ALA A 21 5.16 -7.31 20.66
N TYR A 22 5.18 -8.57 20.23
CA TYR A 22 5.00 -9.69 21.16
C TYR A 22 6.31 -10.02 21.86
N GLY A 23 6.23 -10.38 23.13
CA GLY A 23 7.34 -10.89 23.92
C GLY A 23 6.98 -12.22 24.57
N ARG A 24 8.00 -13.05 24.79
CA ARG A 24 7.94 -14.33 25.49
C ARG A 24 8.72 -14.24 26.79
N ALA A 25 8.08 -14.54 27.91
CA ALA A 25 8.78 -14.73 29.17
C ALA A 25 9.62 -16.00 29.11
N THR A 26 10.93 -15.88 29.34
CA THR A 26 11.90 -16.98 29.32
C THR A 26 12.33 -17.43 30.71
N SER A 27 11.94 -16.68 31.74
CA SER A 27 12.16 -17.01 33.13
C SER A 27 10.86 -17.28 33.87
N THR A 28 10.96 -17.95 35.01
CA THR A 28 9.96 -17.82 36.07
C THR A 28 9.98 -16.41 36.66
N GLU A 29 8.87 -15.99 37.27
CA GLU A 29 8.83 -14.71 37.96
C GLU A 29 9.84 -14.69 39.11
N ARG A 30 10.68 -13.67 39.14
CA ARG A 30 11.61 -13.43 40.24
C ARG A 30 11.48 -12.00 40.69
N GLN A 31 11.19 -11.79 41.98
CA GLN A 31 11.07 -10.45 42.56
C GLN A 31 10.08 -9.53 41.80
N GLY A 32 8.98 -10.09 41.27
CA GLY A 32 7.99 -9.30 40.54
C GLY A 32 8.34 -8.98 39.09
N VAL A 33 9.38 -9.60 38.52
CA VAL A 33 9.78 -9.39 37.11
C VAL A 33 9.98 -10.71 36.36
N TYR A 34 9.83 -10.63 35.03
CA TYR A 34 10.18 -11.68 34.07
C TYR A 34 11.31 -11.21 33.16
N ASP A 35 12.21 -12.11 32.79
CA ASP A 35 13.06 -11.93 31.61
C ASP A 35 12.21 -12.19 30.36
N VAL A 36 12.12 -11.21 29.47
CA VAL A 36 11.26 -11.23 28.29
C VAL A 36 12.08 -11.06 27.03
N GLU A 37 11.92 -11.98 26.08
CA GLU A 37 12.51 -11.89 24.74
C GLU A 37 11.46 -11.40 23.73
N ARG A 38 11.84 -10.48 22.83
CA ARG A 38 11.00 -10.09 21.71
C ARG A 38 10.86 -11.26 20.74
N LEU A 39 9.61 -11.55 20.35
CA LEU A 39 9.33 -12.55 19.32
C LEU A 39 9.57 -11.98 17.91
N ALA A 40 10.22 -12.78 17.07
CA ALA A 40 10.34 -12.54 15.64
C ALA A 40 9.04 -12.94 14.92
N SER A 41 7.96 -12.20 15.17
CA SER A 41 6.65 -12.45 14.55
C SER A 41 6.06 -11.19 13.90
N GLY A 42 5.14 -11.41 12.96
CA GLY A 42 4.46 -10.33 12.22
C GLY A 42 5.45 -9.42 11.50
N ARG A 43 5.38 -8.12 11.77
CA ARG A 43 6.26 -7.08 11.17
C ARG A 43 7.71 -7.18 11.61
N TRP A 44 7.97 -7.85 12.72
CA TRP A 44 9.27 -7.88 13.37
C TRP A 44 10.02 -9.18 13.11
N VAL A 45 9.58 -9.97 12.12
CA VAL A 45 10.16 -11.27 11.78
C VAL A 45 11.65 -11.19 11.43
N ASP A 46 12.09 -10.10 10.81
CA ASP A 46 13.48 -9.90 10.38
C ASP A 46 14.30 -9.07 11.37
N LEU A 47 13.71 -8.64 12.50
CA LEU A 47 14.45 -7.91 13.53
C LEU A 47 15.33 -8.86 14.35
N GLY A 48 16.51 -8.37 14.73
CA GLY A 48 17.44 -9.13 15.59
C GLY A 48 16.86 -9.47 16.96
N ALA A 49 17.50 -10.42 17.65
CA ALA A 49 17.11 -10.80 19.00
C ALA A 49 17.22 -9.60 19.96
N PHE A 50 16.25 -9.49 20.87
CA PHE A 50 16.22 -8.48 21.91
C PHE A 50 15.62 -9.07 23.17
N ALA A 51 16.19 -8.77 24.33
CA ALA A 51 15.71 -9.22 25.62
C ALA A 51 15.78 -8.09 26.66
N THR A 52 14.80 -8.06 27.57
CA THR A 52 14.73 -7.08 28.65
C THR A 52 13.93 -7.62 29.83
N GLN A 53 13.96 -6.93 30.97
CA GLN A 53 13.15 -7.28 32.14
C GLN A 53 11.85 -6.49 32.16
N ARG A 54 10.73 -7.18 32.39
CA ARG A 54 9.39 -6.56 32.50
C ARG A 54 8.70 -6.95 33.80
N GLY A 55 7.90 -6.03 34.33
CA GLY A 55 7.13 -6.28 35.55
C GLY A 55 6.07 -7.36 35.34
N ALA A 56 5.91 -8.24 36.31
CA ALA A 56 4.97 -9.36 36.25
C ALA A 56 3.54 -8.92 35.96
N ALA A 57 3.08 -7.88 36.67
CA ALA A 57 1.75 -7.31 36.47
C ALA A 57 1.54 -6.69 35.08
N GLU A 58 2.60 -6.29 34.36
CA GLU A 58 2.48 -5.84 32.97
C GLU A 58 2.32 -7.04 32.04
N VAL A 59 3.18 -8.06 32.20
CA VAL A 59 3.15 -9.30 31.39
C VAL A 59 1.79 -9.96 31.51
N GLU A 60 1.25 -10.08 32.73
CA GLU A 60 -0.04 -10.75 32.98
C GLU A 60 -1.23 -9.96 32.42
N ARG A 61 -1.25 -8.62 32.59
CA ARG A 61 -2.35 -7.78 32.08
C ARG A 61 -2.36 -7.68 30.56
N ARG A 62 -1.24 -7.97 29.90
CA ARG A 62 -1.08 -7.91 28.46
C ARG A 62 -0.90 -9.31 27.87
N GLY A 63 -1.26 -10.34 28.64
CA GLY A 63 -1.11 -11.74 28.29
C GLY A 63 -1.92 -12.09 27.04
N VAL A 64 -1.33 -12.91 26.18
CA VAL A 64 -1.93 -13.44 24.95
C VAL A 64 -1.63 -14.93 24.83
N THR A 65 -2.32 -15.62 23.93
CA THR A 65 -2.00 -17.00 23.60
C THR A 65 -0.70 -17.09 22.79
N GLU A 66 -0.07 -18.27 22.82
CA GLU A 66 1.12 -18.54 22.01
C GLU A 66 0.80 -18.38 20.52
N GLU A 67 -0.35 -18.89 20.09
CA GLU A 67 -0.80 -18.84 18.71
C GLU A 67 -1.04 -17.40 18.24
N GLU A 68 -1.62 -16.54 19.09
CA GLU A 68 -1.74 -15.12 18.79
C GLU A 68 -0.36 -14.48 18.60
N ALA A 69 0.54 -14.73 19.54
CA ALA A 69 1.87 -14.14 19.55
C ALA A 69 2.71 -14.57 18.34
N LEU A 70 2.63 -15.85 17.96
CA LEU A 70 3.30 -16.41 16.79
C LEU A 70 2.66 -15.95 15.47
N SER A 71 1.35 -15.72 15.43
CA SER A 71 0.69 -15.12 14.26
C SER A 71 1.22 -13.71 13.98
N GLY A 72 1.59 -12.97 15.02
CA GLY A 72 2.08 -11.60 14.93
C GLY A 72 1.02 -10.56 14.57
N ILE A 73 -0.27 -10.90 14.61
CA ILE A 73 -1.37 -10.02 14.18
C ILE A 73 -1.35 -8.64 14.87
N GLY A 74 -1.15 -8.61 16.19
CA GLY A 74 -1.14 -7.37 16.97
C GLY A 74 0.02 -6.43 16.62
N THR A 75 1.08 -6.93 15.98
CA THR A 75 2.19 -6.08 15.52
C THR A 75 1.77 -5.11 14.41
N TYR A 76 0.69 -5.43 13.70
CA TYR A 76 0.22 -4.62 12.58
C TYR A 76 -0.56 -3.37 13.00
N VAL A 77 -0.93 -3.20 14.28
CA VAL A 77 -1.61 -1.99 14.74
C VAL A 77 -0.75 -0.75 14.46
N GLY A 78 -1.35 0.24 13.79
CA GLY A 78 -0.68 1.46 13.32
C GLY A 78 0.04 1.34 11.98
N SER A 79 -0.01 0.17 11.33
CA SER A 79 0.68 -0.07 10.05
C SER A 79 -0.12 0.44 8.87
N ALA A 80 0.59 0.91 7.85
CA ALA A 80 0.03 1.27 6.56
C ALA A 80 0.14 0.06 5.62
N LEU A 81 -1.00 -0.49 5.22
CA LEU A 81 -1.05 -1.75 4.49
C LEU A 81 -1.45 -1.55 3.04
N CYS A 82 -0.89 -2.39 2.17
CA CYS A 82 -1.63 -2.90 1.02
C CYS A 82 -2.23 -4.24 1.40
N VAL A 83 -3.53 -4.43 1.21
CA VAL A 83 -4.27 -5.62 1.63
C VAL A 83 -5.25 -6.04 0.56
N ALA A 84 -5.38 -7.35 0.35
CA ALA A 84 -6.42 -7.89 -0.51
C ALA A 84 -7.77 -7.81 0.22
N ARG A 85 -8.76 -7.21 -0.42
CA ARG A 85 -10.13 -7.17 0.11
C ARG A 85 -11.16 -7.30 -0.99
N VAL A 86 -12.40 -7.60 -0.60
CA VAL A 86 -13.56 -7.67 -1.50
C VAL A 86 -14.48 -6.49 -1.17
N PRO A 87 -14.42 -5.37 -1.91
CA PRO A 87 -15.38 -4.30 -1.76
C PRO A 87 -16.80 -4.77 -2.15
N PRO A 88 -17.86 -4.16 -1.59
CA PRO A 88 -19.23 -4.51 -1.95
C PRO A 88 -19.47 -4.45 -3.45
N GLY A 89 -19.97 -5.55 -4.04
CA GLY A 89 -20.27 -5.65 -5.47
C GLY A 89 -19.05 -5.62 -6.40
N LYS A 90 -17.82 -5.79 -5.88
CA LYS A 90 -16.58 -5.76 -6.67
C LYS A 90 -15.76 -7.06 -6.49
N PRO A 91 -14.90 -7.41 -7.46
CA PRO A 91 -13.97 -8.51 -7.30
C PRO A 91 -12.94 -8.22 -6.19
N LYS A 92 -12.17 -9.26 -5.82
CA LYS A 92 -11.07 -9.14 -4.87
C LYS A 92 -9.93 -8.29 -5.45
N VAL A 93 -9.62 -7.18 -4.79
CA VAL A 93 -8.63 -6.19 -5.24
C VAL A 93 -7.59 -5.91 -4.16
N TRP A 94 -6.45 -5.36 -4.58
CA TRP A 94 -5.51 -4.69 -3.69
C TRP A 94 -6.03 -3.30 -3.32
N ASP A 95 -6.09 -3.04 -2.03
CA ASP A 95 -6.52 -1.76 -1.47
C ASP A 95 -5.57 -1.32 -0.35
N TYR A 96 -5.67 -0.05 0.04
CA TYR A 96 -4.72 0.61 0.92
C TYR A 96 -5.44 1.24 2.11
N GLY A 97 -5.11 0.76 3.30
CA GLY A 97 -5.67 1.25 4.55
C GLY A 97 -4.68 1.17 5.70
N VAL A 98 -5.09 1.66 6.85
CA VAL A 98 -4.28 1.63 8.08
C VAL A 98 -4.97 0.81 9.16
N VAL A 99 -4.18 0.04 9.90
CA VAL A 99 -4.72 -0.82 10.95
C VAL A 99 -4.97 0.01 12.20
N ALA A 100 -6.24 0.13 12.60
CA ALA A 100 -6.66 0.81 13.81
C ALA A 100 -6.65 -0.11 15.05
N GLY A 101 -6.82 -1.41 14.83
CA GLY A 101 -6.94 -2.42 15.88
C GLY A 101 -7.03 -3.83 15.29
N TYR A 102 -7.21 -4.82 16.16
CA TYR A 102 -7.38 -6.21 15.76
C TYR A 102 -8.22 -6.96 16.78
N THR A 103 -8.73 -8.12 16.38
CA THR A 103 -9.31 -9.13 17.27
C THR A 103 -8.67 -10.48 16.99
N TRP A 104 -8.62 -11.32 18.02
CA TRP A 104 -8.11 -12.69 17.93
C TRP A 104 -9.13 -13.66 18.53
N CYS A 105 -9.27 -14.84 17.93
CA CYS A 105 -10.16 -15.89 18.38
C CYS A 105 -9.38 -17.19 18.63
N ASP A 106 -9.16 -17.51 19.90
CA ASP A 106 -8.42 -18.71 20.31
C ASP A 106 -9.10 -20.03 19.92
N ARG A 107 -10.42 -20.00 19.68
CA ARG A 107 -11.16 -21.22 19.29
C ARG A 107 -10.89 -21.62 17.84
N THR A 108 -10.73 -20.65 16.96
CA THR A 108 -10.54 -20.88 15.53
C THR A 108 -9.10 -20.62 15.10
N ILE A 109 -8.26 -20.07 15.98
CA ILE A 109 -6.88 -19.67 15.69
C ILE A 109 -6.86 -18.72 14.48
N THR A 110 -7.77 -17.76 14.51
CA THR A 110 -7.93 -16.75 13.45
C THR A 110 -8.01 -15.36 14.06
N GLY A 111 -7.50 -14.38 13.34
CA GLY A 111 -7.65 -12.98 13.70
C GLY A 111 -8.29 -12.14 12.60
N THR A 112 -8.69 -10.94 12.98
CA THR A 112 -9.26 -9.93 12.07
C THR A 112 -8.60 -8.60 12.36
N LEU A 113 -8.18 -7.91 11.30
CA LEU A 113 -7.68 -6.54 11.36
C LEU A 113 -8.84 -5.56 11.16
N GLN A 114 -8.90 -4.54 12.01
CA GLN A 114 -9.77 -3.38 11.81
C GLN A 114 -8.97 -2.37 10.99
N ILE A 115 -9.27 -2.28 9.69
CA ILE A 115 -8.53 -1.46 8.74
C ILE A 115 -9.40 -0.28 8.31
N THR A 116 -8.88 0.93 8.42
CA THR A 116 -9.50 2.14 7.91
C THR A 116 -8.98 2.45 6.51
N PHE A 117 -9.92 2.41 5.55
CA PHE A 117 -9.76 2.86 4.18
C PHE A 117 -10.31 4.28 4.04
N ILE A 118 -10.26 4.84 2.82
CA ILE A 118 -10.78 6.19 2.56
C ILE A 118 -12.29 6.23 2.79
N GLU A 119 -12.99 5.17 2.40
CA GLU A 119 -14.45 5.01 2.51
C GLU A 119 -14.92 4.64 3.91
N GLY A 120 -14.00 4.29 4.82
CA GLY A 120 -14.32 3.95 6.20
C GLY A 120 -13.59 2.72 6.72
N THR A 121 -13.95 2.34 7.95
CA THR A 121 -13.34 1.20 8.65
C THR A 121 -14.07 -0.09 8.31
N SER A 122 -13.31 -1.15 8.03
CA SER A 122 -13.81 -2.49 7.78
C SER A 122 -12.99 -3.53 8.53
N ASN A 123 -13.64 -4.65 8.85
CA ASN A 123 -13.00 -5.83 9.39
C ASN A 123 -12.47 -6.70 8.23
N VAL A 124 -11.18 -6.99 8.23
CA VAL A 124 -10.52 -7.82 7.20
C VAL A 124 -9.89 -9.01 7.88
N ALA A 125 -10.16 -10.22 7.38
CA ALA A 125 -9.54 -11.44 7.90
C ALA A 125 -8.02 -11.34 7.82
N PHE A 126 -7.33 -11.74 8.87
CA PHE A 126 -5.87 -11.70 8.89
C PHE A 126 -5.30 -12.90 8.13
N VAL A 127 -4.75 -12.62 6.95
CA VAL A 127 -4.02 -13.58 6.12
C VAL A 127 -2.71 -12.92 5.70
N LYS A 128 -1.58 -13.43 6.21
CA LYS A 128 -0.25 -12.81 6.05
C LYS A 128 0.15 -12.69 4.58
N GLU A 129 -0.21 -13.67 3.77
CA GLU A 129 0.10 -13.75 2.35
C GLU A 129 -0.67 -12.70 1.53
N GLU A 130 -1.80 -12.23 2.05
CA GLU A 130 -2.72 -11.29 1.40
C GLU A 130 -2.57 -9.85 1.89
N LEU A 131 -1.46 -9.55 2.58
CA LEU A 131 -1.11 -8.19 2.98
C LEU A 131 0.39 -7.92 2.85
N GLN A 132 0.71 -6.64 2.84
CA GLN A 132 2.07 -6.13 2.97
C GLN A 132 2.05 -4.85 3.80
N ASP A 133 2.90 -4.80 4.83
CA ASP A 133 3.25 -3.56 5.53
C ASP A 133 4.13 -2.68 4.64
N LEU A 134 3.79 -1.40 4.57
CA LEU A 134 4.41 -0.44 3.68
C LEU A 134 4.96 0.75 4.48
N VAL A 135 6.12 1.23 4.05
CA VAL A 135 6.56 2.58 4.43
C VAL A 135 5.59 3.63 3.89
N ILE A 136 5.43 4.73 4.62
CA ILE A 136 4.33 5.67 4.41
C ILE A 136 4.33 6.32 3.00
N ALA A 137 5.50 6.53 2.40
CA ALA A 137 5.58 7.05 1.02
C ALA A 137 5.08 6.04 -0.02
N THR A 138 5.45 4.76 0.10
CA THR A 138 4.93 3.72 -0.80
C THR A 138 3.43 3.50 -0.61
N TYR A 139 2.97 3.60 0.65
CA TYR A 139 1.54 3.62 0.97
C TYR A 139 0.82 4.81 0.34
N ALA A 140 1.43 5.99 0.26
CA ALA A 140 0.83 7.16 -0.40
C ALA A 140 0.83 7.03 -1.93
N LEU A 141 1.84 6.36 -2.51
CA LEU A 141 1.93 6.11 -3.96
C LEU A 141 0.91 5.09 -4.48
N ARG A 142 0.48 4.14 -3.65
CA ARG A 142 -0.60 3.18 -3.94
C ARG A 142 -0.55 2.50 -5.33
N PRO A 143 0.60 1.95 -5.78
CA PRO A 143 0.77 1.50 -7.16
C PRO A 143 -0.23 0.42 -7.61
N CYS A 144 -0.74 -0.41 -6.70
CA CYS A 144 -1.67 -1.49 -7.00
C CYS A 144 -3.14 -1.10 -6.74
N GLN A 145 -3.45 0.18 -6.50
CA GLN A 145 -4.79 0.61 -6.05
C GLN A 145 -5.89 0.10 -6.97
N MET A 146 -6.85 -0.63 -6.38
CA MET A 146 -8.02 -1.21 -7.05
C MET A 146 -7.69 -2.20 -8.17
N ARG A 147 -6.46 -2.74 -8.23
CA ARG A 147 -6.10 -3.79 -9.17
C ARG A 147 -6.56 -5.15 -8.66
N GLY A 148 -7.07 -5.99 -9.56
CA GLY A 148 -7.51 -7.34 -9.22
C GLY A 148 -6.34 -8.18 -8.71
N THR A 149 -6.59 -8.97 -7.67
CA THR A 149 -5.57 -9.89 -7.11
C THR A 149 -5.18 -11.03 -8.06
N ALA A 150 -6.00 -11.28 -9.09
CA ALA A 150 -5.67 -12.20 -10.18
C ALA A 150 -4.82 -11.55 -11.30
N ASP A 151 -4.88 -10.22 -11.44
CA ASP A 151 -4.09 -9.47 -12.44
C ASP A 151 -2.71 -9.09 -11.92
N ILE A 152 -2.62 -8.88 -10.60
CA ILE A 152 -1.37 -8.62 -9.89
C ILE A 152 -1.35 -9.61 -8.73
N MET A 153 -0.56 -10.67 -8.87
CA MET A 153 -0.41 -11.68 -7.81
C MET A 153 0.41 -11.12 -6.64
N PRO A 154 0.37 -11.72 -5.44
CA PRO A 154 1.06 -11.18 -4.26
C PRO A 154 2.57 -10.91 -4.46
N ALA A 155 3.27 -11.75 -5.22
CA ALA A 155 4.70 -11.55 -5.52
C ALA A 155 4.94 -10.32 -6.43
N GLU A 156 4.06 -10.11 -7.41
CA GLU A 156 4.11 -8.96 -8.31
C GLU A 156 3.77 -7.67 -7.55
N MET A 157 2.76 -7.71 -6.68
CA MET A 157 2.40 -6.60 -5.79
C MET A 157 3.59 -6.17 -4.92
N ARG A 158 4.30 -7.12 -4.29
CA ARG A 158 5.51 -6.82 -3.50
C ARG A 158 6.63 -6.22 -4.35
N SER A 159 6.82 -6.74 -5.56
CA SER A 159 7.83 -6.24 -6.50
C SER A 159 7.53 -4.81 -6.96
N LEU A 160 6.25 -4.50 -7.23
CA LEU A 160 5.79 -3.14 -7.57
C LEU A 160 5.98 -2.16 -6.41
N HIS A 161 5.70 -2.57 -5.18
CA HIS A 161 5.98 -1.74 -4.00
C HIS A 161 7.48 -1.49 -3.80
N ALA A 162 8.32 -2.50 -4.00
CA ALA A 162 9.77 -2.35 -3.93
C ALA A 162 10.29 -1.40 -5.02
N ALA A 163 9.78 -1.51 -6.25
CA ALA A 163 10.15 -0.63 -7.36
C ALA A 163 9.66 0.81 -7.14
N ALA A 164 8.43 1.01 -6.65
CA ALA A 164 7.91 2.32 -6.29
C ALA A 164 8.76 2.99 -5.20
N HIS A 165 9.11 2.23 -4.15
CA HIS A 165 10.03 2.68 -3.11
C HIS A 165 11.40 3.06 -3.67
N GLY A 166 11.95 2.22 -4.56
CA GLY A 166 13.25 2.45 -5.19
C GLY A 166 13.28 3.71 -6.05
N HIS A 167 12.28 3.92 -6.91
CA HIS A 167 12.17 5.14 -7.72
C HIS A 167 11.95 6.40 -6.89
N PHE A 168 11.15 6.31 -5.84
CA PHE A 168 10.89 7.46 -4.96
C PHE A 168 12.15 7.87 -4.18
N ASN A 169 12.90 6.89 -3.66
CA ASN A 169 14.08 7.16 -2.83
C ASN A 169 15.41 7.24 -3.60
N GLY A 170 15.43 6.86 -4.87
CA GLY A 170 16.63 6.85 -5.70
C GLY A 170 17.57 5.68 -5.39
N VAL A 171 17.02 4.49 -5.17
CA VAL A 171 17.82 3.27 -4.97
C VAL A 171 18.27 2.76 -6.35
N GLY A 172 19.54 2.98 -6.69
CA GLY A 172 20.13 2.57 -7.97
C GLY A 172 19.80 3.48 -9.17
N GLU A 173 18.98 4.51 -8.97
CA GLU A 173 18.60 5.52 -9.97
C GLU A 173 18.42 6.90 -9.27
N PRO A 174 18.28 8.01 -10.01
CA PRO A 174 17.88 9.28 -9.41
C PRO A 174 16.52 9.19 -8.71
N ALA A 175 16.43 9.82 -7.52
CA ALA A 175 15.19 9.88 -6.73
C ALA A 175 14.13 10.75 -7.42
N ARG A 176 12.86 10.36 -7.36
CA ARG A 176 11.74 11.05 -8.01
C ARG A 176 10.63 11.38 -7.03
N ARG A 177 10.33 12.67 -6.81
CA ARG A 177 9.20 13.11 -5.97
C ARG A 177 7.84 12.88 -6.63
N SER A 178 7.77 13.08 -7.95
CA SER A 178 6.50 13.08 -8.69
C SER A 178 5.86 11.69 -8.66
N SER A 179 4.71 11.55 -7.99
CA SER A 179 3.93 10.30 -8.00
C SER A 179 3.59 9.88 -9.43
N THR A 180 3.23 10.84 -10.28
CA THR A 180 2.92 10.62 -11.70
C THR A 180 4.10 9.98 -12.43
N THR A 181 5.32 10.50 -12.24
CA THR A 181 6.51 9.95 -12.92
C THR A 181 6.82 8.54 -12.44
N VAL A 182 6.76 8.31 -11.12
CA VAL A 182 6.98 6.99 -10.53
C VAL A 182 5.96 5.98 -11.05
N LEU A 183 4.67 6.31 -11.01
CA LEU A 183 3.59 5.40 -11.40
C LEU A 183 3.54 5.16 -12.92
N LYS A 184 3.84 6.17 -13.75
CA LYS A 184 3.97 5.99 -15.20
C LYS A 184 5.09 5.00 -15.54
N LYS A 185 6.25 5.11 -14.88
CA LYS A 185 7.37 4.18 -15.10
C LYS A 185 7.01 2.73 -14.72
N LEU A 186 6.12 2.55 -13.75
CA LEU A 186 5.60 1.23 -13.34
C LEU A 186 4.38 0.77 -14.15
N THR A 187 3.89 1.57 -15.11
CA THR A 187 2.65 1.31 -15.87
C THR A 187 1.43 1.13 -14.94
N MET A 188 1.39 1.91 -13.87
CA MET A 188 0.33 1.85 -12.85
C MET A 188 -0.62 3.04 -12.94
N ASN A 189 -1.80 2.89 -12.31
CA ASN A 189 -2.80 3.94 -12.24
C ASN A 189 -2.23 5.17 -11.55
N LEU A 190 -2.50 6.35 -12.11
CA LEU A 190 -2.12 7.61 -11.49
C LEU A 190 -3.01 7.88 -10.28
N ILE A 191 -2.47 8.64 -9.33
CA ILE A 191 -3.18 9.07 -8.12
C ILE A 191 -3.37 10.58 -8.15
N ASP A 192 -4.43 11.05 -7.50
CA ASP A 192 -4.64 12.47 -7.21
C ASP A 192 -3.94 12.82 -5.89
N GLU A 193 -2.84 13.57 -5.95
CA GLU A 193 -2.10 13.95 -4.74
C GLU A 193 -2.89 14.88 -3.79
N SER A 194 -3.98 15.50 -4.26
CA SER A 194 -4.85 16.32 -3.43
C SER A 194 -5.76 15.50 -2.50
N GLN A 195 -5.95 14.21 -2.81
CA GLN A 195 -6.75 13.28 -2.01
C GLN A 195 -6.11 13.05 -0.64
N ALA A 196 -6.95 13.00 0.40
CA ALA A 196 -6.52 12.62 1.74
C ALA A 196 -6.66 11.11 1.97
N VAL A 197 -5.65 10.52 2.59
CA VAL A 197 -5.59 9.09 2.94
C VAL A 197 -5.45 8.94 4.46
N PRO A 198 -6.01 7.87 5.05
CA PRO A 198 -5.89 7.65 6.48
C PRO A 198 -4.46 7.28 6.86
N VAL A 199 -3.96 7.86 7.95
CA VAL A 199 -2.66 7.59 8.54
C VAL A 199 -2.85 7.45 10.05
N TYR A 200 -2.22 6.44 10.67
CA TYR A 200 -2.32 6.23 12.10
C TYR A 200 -1.31 7.11 12.86
N ASN A 201 -1.80 8.06 13.65
CA ASN A 201 -0.99 8.84 14.57
C ASN A 201 -0.81 8.02 15.86
N LEU A 202 0.37 7.41 16.01
CA LEU A 202 0.69 6.55 17.14
C LEU A 202 0.70 7.31 18.46
N ASP A 203 1.25 8.53 18.48
CA ASP A 203 1.37 9.37 19.67
C ASP A 203 0.00 9.75 20.25
N LYS A 204 -0.98 10.01 19.37
CA LYS A 204 -2.35 10.38 19.73
C LYS A 204 -3.32 9.20 19.72
N THR A 205 -2.86 8.01 19.31
CA THR A 205 -3.68 6.80 19.18
C THR A 205 -4.97 7.05 18.36
N ARG A 206 -4.83 7.70 17.20
CA ARG A 206 -5.98 8.04 16.33
C ARG A 206 -5.61 8.03 14.86
N ILE A 207 -6.63 7.90 14.01
CA ILE A 207 -6.46 8.06 12.56
C ILE A 207 -6.60 9.53 12.21
N GLU A 208 -5.65 10.04 11.42
CA GLU A 208 -5.69 11.37 10.81
C GLU A 208 -5.70 11.20 9.29
N PHE A 209 -6.42 12.05 8.57
CA PHE A 209 -6.45 12.02 7.11
C PHE A 209 -5.48 13.07 6.58
N LEU A 210 -4.42 12.63 5.91
CA LEU A 210 -3.38 13.49 5.39
C LEU A 210 -3.43 13.49 3.86
N LYS A 211 -3.22 14.64 3.23
CA LYS A 211 -3.08 14.72 1.77
C LYS A 211 -1.90 13.89 1.31
N ILE A 212 -2.07 13.16 0.21
CA ILE A 212 -0.99 12.38 -0.42
C ILE A 212 0.20 13.29 -0.73
N GLU A 213 -0.04 14.50 -1.27
CA GLU A 213 1.00 15.49 -1.51
C GLU A 213 1.83 15.80 -0.27
N HIS A 214 1.17 16.04 0.88
CA HIS A 214 1.84 16.36 2.13
C HIS A 214 2.74 15.21 2.60
N ILE A 215 2.23 13.97 2.54
CA ILE A 215 3.00 12.78 2.88
C ILE A 215 4.24 12.67 1.99
N LEU A 216 4.06 12.76 0.66
CA LEU A 216 5.17 12.62 -0.29
C LEU A 216 6.19 13.75 -0.15
N ASN A 217 5.77 15.00 0.04
CA ASN A 217 6.68 16.13 0.26
C ASN A 217 7.48 15.98 1.54
N TYR A 218 6.81 15.64 2.65
CA TYR A 218 7.45 15.41 3.93
C TYR A 218 8.50 14.30 3.82
N VAL A 219 8.15 13.12 3.29
CA VAL A 219 9.12 12.01 3.18
C VAL A 219 10.25 12.36 2.20
N PHE A 220 9.94 12.97 1.05
CA PHE A 220 10.95 13.20 0.02
C PHE A 220 11.98 14.27 0.41
N TYR A 221 11.50 15.41 0.93
CA TYR A 221 12.35 16.57 1.22
C TYR A 221 12.85 16.57 2.66
N GLN A 222 11.95 16.37 3.64
CA GLN A 222 12.31 16.45 5.05
C GLN A 222 13.03 15.18 5.52
N GLU A 223 12.39 14.01 5.45
CA GLU A 223 13.03 12.75 5.88
C GLU A 223 14.17 12.34 4.95
N GLY A 224 13.96 12.51 3.65
CA GLY A 224 14.96 12.25 2.62
C GLY A 224 16.13 13.24 2.59
N ARG A 225 16.08 14.31 3.40
CA ARG A 225 17.10 15.37 3.47
C ARG A 225 17.45 15.97 2.11
N ARG A 226 16.44 16.19 1.26
CA ARG A 226 16.59 16.76 -0.09
C ARG A 226 16.10 18.20 -0.10
N ARG A 227 16.72 19.05 -0.93
CA ARG A 227 16.32 20.46 -1.06
C ARG A 227 14.91 20.55 -1.65
N ALA A 228 14.02 21.26 -0.96
CA ALA A 228 12.69 21.59 -1.47
C ALA A 228 12.77 22.65 -2.59
N PRO A 229 11.83 22.63 -3.56
CA PRO A 229 11.66 23.69 -4.55
C PRO A 229 11.50 25.07 -3.89
N GLN A 230 11.92 26.12 -4.60
CA GLN A 230 11.75 27.50 -4.11
C GLN A 230 10.27 27.82 -3.86
N GLY A 231 9.97 28.45 -2.73
CA GLY A 231 8.61 28.83 -2.33
C GLY A 231 7.77 27.70 -1.73
N MET A 232 8.29 26.47 -1.65
CA MET A 232 7.61 25.36 -0.97
C MET A 232 8.01 25.32 0.51
N ASP A 233 7.03 25.43 1.38
CA ASP A 233 7.20 25.12 2.80
C ASP A 233 6.94 23.63 3.03
N VAL A 234 7.94 22.93 3.60
CA VAL A 234 7.83 21.51 3.91
C VAL A 234 7.71 21.39 5.43
N ALA A 235 6.64 20.73 5.88
CA ALA A 235 6.38 20.55 7.29
C ALA A 235 7.54 19.84 8.00
N ALA A 236 7.86 20.28 9.22
CA ALA A 236 8.89 19.64 10.05
C ALA A 236 8.47 18.27 10.61
N SER A 237 7.16 17.96 10.59
CA SER A 237 6.59 16.70 11.08
C SER A 237 5.43 16.27 10.18
N LEU A 238 5.27 14.96 10.01
CA LEU A 238 4.16 14.36 9.25
C LEU A 238 2.78 14.78 9.80
N PHE A 239 2.67 14.90 11.14
CA PHE A 239 1.42 15.29 11.82
C PHE A 239 1.48 16.72 12.37
N ALA A 240 2.26 17.60 11.72
CA ALA A 240 2.31 19.01 12.09
C ALA A 240 0.88 19.59 12.11
N PRO A 241 0.51 20.39 13.13
CA PRO A 241 -0.78 21.06 13.15
C PRO A 241 -0.88 21.94 11.91
N ASP A 242 -2.03 21.90 11.22
CA ASP A 242 -2.26 22.71 10.01
C ASP A 242 -1.71 24.12 10.23
N ALA A 243 -0.74 24.51 9.40
CA ALA A 243 -0.24 25.87 9.41
C ALA A 243 -1.46 26.77 9.27
N LYS A 244 -1.71 27.62 10.28
CA LYS A 244 -2.83 28.55 10.25
C LYS A 244 -2.82 29.26 8.90
N PRO A 245 -3.95 29.39 8.19
CA PRO A 245 -3.99 30.22 7.01
C PRO A 245 -3.45 31.58 7.42
N GLY A 246 -2.40 32.04 6.72
CA GLY A 246 -1.79 33.33 6.97
C GLY A 246 -2.91 34.36 7.13
N ARG A 247 -2.89 35.10 8.24
CA ARG A 247 -3.73 36.28 8.37
C ARG A 247 -3.50 37.08 7.09
N ALA A 248 -4.57 37.33 6.35
CA ALA A 248 -4.57 38.37 5.34
C ALA A 248 -4.15 39.65 6.05
N ASP A 249 -2.91 40.08 5.82
CA ASP A 249 -2.47 41.37 6.27
C ASP A 249 -3.29 42.42 5.53
N ASP A 250 -3.94 43.21 6.37
CA ASP A 250 -4.75 44.38 6.08
C ASP A 250 -3.90 45.42 5.33
N HIS A 251 -4.06 45.48 4.01
CA HIS A 251 -3.66 46.62 3.20
C HIS A 251 -4.86 47.15 2.43
N GLY A 252 -5.42 48.23 2.97
CA GLY A 252 -6.43 49.07 2.34
C GLY A 252 -5.96 49.73 1.03
N PRO A 253 -6.88 50.42 0.33
CA PRO A 253 -7.01 50.32 -1.12
C PRO A 253 -6.34 51.47 -1.86
N HIS A 254 -5.55 51.18 -2.90
CA HIS A 254 -5.28 52.13 -3.98
C HIS A 254 -5.08 51.42 -5.34
N GLY A 255 -6.05 51.62 -6.23
CA GLY A 255 -5.85 52.08 -7.61
C GLY A 255 -5.18 51.15 -8.64
N HIS A 256 -6.02 50.57 -9.51
CA HIS A 256 -5.87 50.50 -10.97
C HIS A 256 -4.56 49.92 -11.57
N ASN A 257 -4.61 48.72 -12.16
CA ASN A 257 -4.90 48.60 -13.60
C ASN A 257 -5.03 47.14 -14.08
N SER A 258 -5.86 47.03 -15.11
CA SER A 258 -6.35 45.84 -15.80
C SER A 258 -5.27 45.15 -16.66
N THR A 259 -5.56 43.87 -16.95
CA THR A 259 -4.99 42.94 -17.96
C THR A 259 -3.58 42.38 -17.74
N ASP A 260 -3.52 41.13 -17.27
CA ASP A 260 -2.55 40.14 -17.76
C ASP A 260 -3.01 38.72 -17.39
N ALA A 261 -4.17 38.33 -17.95
CA ALA A 261 -4.66 36.96 -17.90
C ALA A 261 -4.22 36.21 -19.17
N GLU A 262 -2.91 36.15 -19.44
CA GLU A 262 -2.38 35.42 -20.60
C GLU A 262 -0.84 35.21 -20.53
N ARG A 263 -0.31 34.75 -19.39
CA ARG A 263 1.14 34.46 -19.33
C ARG A 263 1.61 33.46 -18.27
N MET A 264 0.99 32.28 -18.18
CA MET A 264 1.63 31.12 -17.54
C MET A 264 1.17 29.81 -18.19
N HIS A 265 1.53 29.62 -19.46
CA HIS A 265 1.41 28.33 -20.13
C HIS A 265 2.55 28.08 -21.11
N GLN A 266 3.80 28.40 -20.73
CA GLN A 266 4.96 27.93 -21.49
C GLN A 266 6.12 27.63 -20.52
N HIS A 267 6.84 26.55 -20.82
CA HIS A 267 8.08 26.07 -20.18
C HIS A 267 7.92 24.94 -19.14
N TYR A 268 7.56 23.75 -19.63
CA TYR A 268 8.17 22.50 -19.15
C TYR A 268 8.74 21.77 -20.37
N ASP A 269 10.00 22.03 -20.66
CA ASP A 269 10.89 21.13 -21.40
C ASP A 269 12.31 21.54 -21.03
N SER A 270 12.92 20.79 -20.12
CA SER A 270 14.36 20.72 -19.95
C SER A 270 14.68 19.42 -19.22
N ASP A 271 14.79 18.35 -20.01
CA ASP A 271 15.57 17.18 -19.65
C ASP A 271 17.02 17.64 -19.43
N ASP A 272 17.47 17.62 -18.18
CA ASP A 272 18.87 17.88 -17.84
C ASP A 272 19.56 16.51 -17.68
N ASP A 273 19.93 15.93 -18.83
CA ASP A 273 20.75 14.72 -18.92
C ASP A 273 22.20 15.08 -18.51
N LEU A 274 22.60 14.66 -17.31
CA LEU A 274 24.00 14.70 -16.90
C LEU A 274 24.80 13.64 -17.67
N ALA A 275 25.52 14.08 -18.71
CA ALA A 275 26.46 13.26 -19.47
C ALA A 275 27.68 12.84 -18.62
N PRO A 276 28.16 11.58 -18.73
CA PRO A 276 29.47 11.19 -18.20
C PRO A 276 30.59 11.45 -19.24
N ALA A 277 31.76 11.83 -18.72
CA ALA A 277 32.96 12.15 -19.50
C ALA A 277 33.51 10.95 -20.31
N GLU A 278 33.92 11.22 -21.55
CA GLU A 278 34.62 10.26 -22.43
C GLU A 278 36.02 9.88 -21.92
N PRO A 279 36.54 8.74 -22.42
CA PRO A 279 37.83 8.81 -23.09
C PRO A 279 37.82 8.24 -24.51
N SER A 280 38.63 8.88 -25.34
CA SER A 280 38.83 8.70 -26.78
C SER A 280 39.58 7.42 -27.20
N ARG A 281 39.22 6.92 -28.39
CA ARG A 281 40.04 6.49 -29.56
C ARG A 281 39.73 5.09 -30.11
N GLY A 282 39.47 5.04 -31.43
CA GLY A 282 39.81 3.88 -32.27
C GLY A 282 38.87 3.58 -33.44
N ASP A 283 39.12 4.24 -34.58
CA ASP A 283 38.95 3.84 -35.99
C ASP A 283 37.65 3.21 -36.59
N ARG A 284 37.33 3.71 -37.80
CA ARG A 284 36.17 3.50 -38.71
C ARG A 284 36.31 2.23 -39.61
N PRO A 285 35.48 2.02 -40.66
CA PRO A 285 34.03 1.77 -40.76
C PRO A 285 33.68 0.52 -41.62
N SER A 286 32.40 0.12 -41.72
CA SER A 286 31.90 -0.73 -42.83
C SER A 286 30.44 -0.41 -43.17
N GLU A 287 30.20 -0.16 -44.47
CA GLU A 287 28.94 0.28 -45.10
C GLU A 287 27.94 -0.85 -45.45
N ARG A 288 26.67 -0.42 -45.61
CA ARG A 288 25.56 -0.94 -46.47
C ARG A 288 24.87 -2.26 -46.04
N ALA A 289 23.55 -2.42 -46.14
CA ALA A 289 22.61 -1.89 -47.15
C ALA A 289 21.15 -1.71 -46.66
N LYS A 290 20.44 -0.79 -47.35
CA LYS A 290 18.99 -0.55 -47.33
C LYS A 290 18.18 -1.64 -48.05
N ARG A 291 16.94 -1.89 -47.57
CA ARG A 291 15.66 -2.19 -48.27
C ARG A 291 14.69 -2.73 -47.20
N GLY A 292 13.41 -2.42 -47.11
CA GLY A 292 12.47 -1.64 -47.90
C GLY A 292 11.18 -1.51 -47.09
N ARG A 293 10.47 -0.41 -47.35
CA ARG A 293 9.18 0.02 -46.83
C ARG A 293 8.06 -0.96 -47.21
N ASP A 294 7.10 -1.19 -46.32
CA ASP A 294 5.68 -1.33 -46.69
C ASP A 294 4.78 -0.86 -45.55
N GLU A 295 3.79 -0.06 -45.95
CA GLU A 295 2.78 0.60 -45.12
C GLU A 295 1.52 -0.27 -44.97
N LEU A 296 0.77 0.05 -43.91
CA LEU A 296 -0.41 -0.55 -43.25
C LEU A 296 -1.60 -0.96 -44.15
N PRO A 297 -2.61 -1.66 -43.58
CA PRO A 297 -3.77 -0.87 -43.12
C PRO A 297 -4.32 -1.22 -41.72
N VAL A 298 -4.97 -0.20 -41.16
CA VAL A 298 -5.79 -0.13 -39.94
C VAL A 298 -7.21 -0.68 -40.22
N GLU A 299 -7.93 -1.05 -39.15
CA GLU A 299 -9.36 -1.47 -39.01
C GLU A 299 -9.55 -2.99 -38.77
N ALA A 300 -10.30 -3.51 -37.78
CA ALA A 300 -11.34 -2.96 -36.92
C ALA A 300 -11.35 -3.66 -35.53
N ALA A 301 -11.30 -2.86 -34.47
CA ALA A 301 -11.49 -3.30 -33.10
C ALA A 301 -12.98 -3.18 -32.72
N SER A 302 -13.77 -4.23 -32.94
CA SER A 302 -15.11 -4.33 -32.29
C SER A 302 -15.64 -5.76 -32.04
N ASN A 303 -14.98 -6.83 -32.50
CA ASN A 303 -15.56 -8.19 -32.44
C ASN A 303 -14.99 -9.12 -31.36
N GLN A 304 -14.05 -8.67 -30.53
CA GLN A 304 -13.36 -9.56 -29.60
C GLN A 304 -14.20 -9.91 -28.34
N GLY A 305 -15.13 -9.04 -27.94
CA GLY A 305 -16.03 -9.26 -26.81
C GLY A 305 -17.13 -10.30 -27.10
N ASP A 306 -17.78 -10.18 -28.27
CA ASP A 306 -18.86 -11.09 -28.68
C ASP A 306 -18.36 -12.50 -28.97
N SER A 307 -17.15 -12.61 -29.52
CA SER A 307 -16.47 -13.89 -29.75
C SER A 307 -16.23 -14.66 -28.44
N ARG A 308 -15.92 -13.95 -27.35
CA ARG A 308 -15.69 -14.53 -26.01
C ARG A 308 -16.99 -14.98 -25.35
N LEU A 309 -18.05 -14.19 -25.45
CA LEU A 309 -19.37 -14.54 -24.93
C LEU A 309 -19.98 -15.73 -25.67
N THR A 310 -19.77 -15.82 -26.98
CA THR A 310 -20.26 -16.93 -27.80
C THR A 310 -19.50 -18.23 -27.48
N ALA A 311 -18.19 -18.15 -27.23
CA ALA A 311 -17.38 -19.28 -26.78
C ALA A 311 -17.77 -19.77 -25.38
N LEU A 312 -18.16 -18.88 -24.47
CA LEU A 312 -18.66 -19.22 -23.13
C LEU A 312 -20.04 -19.88 -23.19
N ARG A 313 -20.94 -19.37 -24.04
CA ARG A 313 -22.29 -19.93 -24.22
C ARG A 313 -22.24 -21.34 -24.80
N ARG A 314 -21.35 -21.58 -25.77
CA ARG A 314 -21.15 -22.92 -26.35
C ARG A 314 -20.62 -23.94 -25.33
N ARG A 315 -19.71 -23.52 -24.43
CA ARG A 315 -19.21 -24.38 -23.33
C ARG A 315 -20.27 -24.73 -22.29
N LEU A 316 -21.25 -23.85 -22.06
CA LEU A 316 -22.37 -24.09 -21.14
C LEU A 316 -23.45 -24.99 -21.77
N GLU A 317 -23.62 -24.95 -23.09
CA GLU A 317 -24.55 -25.82 -23.83
C GLU A 317 -24.00 -27.25 -24.03
N ASP A 318 -22.68 -27.41 -24.07
CA ASP A 318 -21.98 -28.69 -24.18
C ASP A 318 -21.77 -29.40 -22.81
N ASP A 319 -22.32 -28.86 -21.72
CA ASP A 319 -22.25 -29.46 -20.38
C ASP A 319 -23.31 -30.58 -20.22
N PRO A 320 -22.91 -31.85 -20.06
CA PRO A 320 -23.84 -32.99 -19.96
C PRO A 320 -24.73 -32.95 -18.70
N GLU A 321 -24.43 -32.12 -17.70
CA GLU A 321 -25.29 -31.97 -16.51
C GLU A 321 -26.51 -31.05 -16.76
N MET A 322 -26.48 -30.13 -17.74
CA MET A 322 -27.65 -29.28 -18.08
C MET A 322 -28.67 -29.96 -18.99
N GLN A 323 -28.32 -31.06 -19.67
CA GLN A 323 -29.28 -31.80 -20.51
C GLN A 323 -30.26 -32.64 -19.68
N TRP A 324 -29.91 -32.97 -18.43
CA TRP A 324 -30.79 -33.70 -17.51
C TRP A 324 -31.93 -32.84 -16.96
N GLU A 325 -31.73 -31.55 -16.72
CA GLU A 325 -32.78 -30.67 -16.17
C GLU A 325 -33.88 -30.31 -17.19
N ARG A 326 -33.59 -30.37 -18.50
CA ARG A 326 -34.60 -30.14 -19.56
C ARG A 326 -35.46 -31.35 -19.86
N LEU A 327 -35.04 -32.56 -19.51
CA LEU A 327 -35.83 -33.78 -19.70
C LEU A 327 -36.72 -34.13 -18.50
N VAL A 328 -36.52 -33.48 -17.34
CA VAL A 328 -37.25 -33.78 -16.10
C VAL A 328 -38.43 -32.82 -15.84
N THR A 329 -38.56 -31.72 -16.60
CA THR A 329 -39.59 -30.69 -16.36
C THR A 329 -40.65 -30.55 -17.46
N GLY A 330 -40.69 -31.45 -18.44
CA GLY A 330 -41.68 -31.42 -19.51
C GLY A 330 -42.62 -32.61 -19.49
N GLU A 331 -43.66 -32.59 -18.65
CA GLU A 331 -44.99 -33.15 -18.94
C GLU A 331 -45.95 -32.90 -17.76
N HIS A 332 -46.67 -31.77 -17.81
CA HIS A 332 -48.09 -31.70 -17.45
C HIS A 332 -48.65 -30.35 -17.91
N SER A 333 -49.28 -30.35 -19.09
CA SER A 333 -50.35 -29.42 -19.40
C SER A 333 -51.42 -30.19 -20.17
N ASP A 334 -52.56 -30.27 -19.48
CA ASP A 334 -53.94 -30.43 -19.94
C ASP A 334 -54.22 -30.45 -21.44
N ASP A 335 -55.12 -31.36 -21.83
CA ASP A 335 -56.27 -30.96 -22.65
C ASP A 335 -57.46 -31.93 -22.46
N GLY A 336 -58.57 -31.39 -21.93
CA GLY A 336 -59.89 -31.55 -22.54
C GLY A 336 -60.78 -32.74 -22.14
N ALA A 337 -61.74 -32.47 -21.24
CA ALA A 337 -63.15 -32.88 -21.40
C ALA A 337 -64.07 -31.84 -20.72
#